data_AF-A0A3C2B4N9-F1
#
_entry.id   AF-A0A3C2B4N9-F1
#
_cell.length_a   1.000
_cell.length_b   1.000
_cell.length_c   1.000
_cell.angle_alpha   90.00
_cell.angle_beta   90.00
_cell.angle_gamma   90.00
#
_symmetry.space_group_name_H-M   'P 1'
#
loop_
_entity.id
_entity.type
_entity.pdbx_description
1 polymer ?
#
loop_
_entity_poly.entity_id
_entity_poly.type
_entity_poly.pdbx_seq_one_letter_code
_entity_poly.pdbx_strand_id
1 'polypeptide(L)'
;TGDTKVVERGHGDGLYVNTTGIGVVAPGVDVGPHRARPGDAVVLSGPIGLHGIAVLSRRNGLEFGTDICSDSAPLHTLVAAMLAAGGDGIHTLRDPTRGGLAASLCELAASGGVGVEDVESTGPVPEPVRAA
;
A
#
# COMPACT_ATOMS: atom_id res chain seq x y z
N THR A 1 0.09 12.48 21.85
CA THR A 1 0.36 11.73 23.09
C THR A 1 1.09 10.46 22.74
N GLY A 2 1.74 9.80 23.69
CA GLY A 2 2.48 8.56 23.47
C GLY A 2 2.83 7.89 24.79
N ASP A 3 3.38 6.68 24.68
CA ASP A 3 3.85 5.87 25.82
C ASP A 3 5.18 5.21 25.46
N THR A 4 5.96 4.86 26.47
CA THR A 4 7.21 4.10 26.28
C THR A 4 7.28 3.00 27.32
N LYS A 5 7.58 1.78 26.86
CA LYS A 5 7.71 0.59 27.69
C LYS A 5 9.07 -0.04 27.45
N VAL A 6 9.75 -0.37 28.55
CA VAL A 6 11.01 -1.11 28.54
C VAL A 6 10.72 -2.49 29.09
N VAL A 7 11.26 -3.51 28.45
CA VAL A 7 11.10 -4.92 28.83
C VAL A 7 12.47 -5.55 29.03
N GLU A 8 12.48 -6.66 29.77
CA GLU A 8 13.69 -7.45 29.98
C GLU A 8 14.25 -8.01 28.67
N ARG A 9 15.55 -8.31 28.67
CA ARG A 9 16.22 -8.92 27.51
C ARG A 9 15.52 -10.21 27.12
N GLY A 10 15.22 -10.37 25.83
CA GLY A 10 14.53 -11.54 25.28
C GLY A 10 13.01 -11.43 25.27
N HIS A 11 12.43 -10.39 25.88
CA HIS A 11 10.98 -10.12 25.87
C HIS A 11 10.58 -9.10 24.78
N GLY A 12 11.51 -8.74 23.89
CA GLY A 12 11.31 -7.96 22.68
C GLY A 12 12.49 -8.18 21.72
N ASP A 13 12.21 -8.23 20.42
CA ASP A 13 13.21 -8.40 19.37
C ASP A 13 13.65 -7.03 18.82
N GLY A 14 14.46 -6.33 19.60
CA GLY A 14 14.92 -4.97 19.29
C GLY A 14 13.91 -3.90 19.75
N LEU A 15 13.14 -3.33 18.81
CA LEU A 15 12.22 -2.22 19.07
C LEU A 15 10.92 -2.43 18.31
N TYR A 16 9.79 -2.32 19.01
CA TYR A 16 8.47 -2.24 18.41
C TYR A 16 7.91 -0.83 18.54
N VAL A 17 7.31 -0.35 17.46
CA VAL A 17 6.66 0.96 17.41
C VAL A 17 5.21 0.76 17.04
N ASN A 18 4.29 1.25 17.87
CA ASN A 18 2.88 1.35 17.54
C ASN A 18 2.53 2.82 17.29
N THR A 19 1.81 3.09 16.21
CA THR A 19 1.31 4.44 15.89
C THR A 19 -0.19 4.38 15.70
N THR A 20 -0.89 5.42 16.15
CA THR A 20 -2.32 5.63 15.92
C THR A 20 -2.50 7.03 15.37
N GLY A 21 -3.25 7.16 14.29
CA GLY A 21 -3.56 8.44 13.65
C GLY A 21 -5.06 8.72 13.70
N ILE A 22 -5.41 10.01 13.77
CA ILE A 22 -6.78 10.49 13.57
C ILE A 22 -6.78 11.50 12.43
N GLY A 23 -7.86 11.54 11.67
CA GLY A 23 -8.05 12.46 10.56
C GLY A 23 -9.52 12.79 10.38
N VAL A 24 -9.80 13.89 9.69
CA VAL A 24 -11.16 14.31 9.34
C VAL A 24 -11.34 14.14 7.85
N VAL A 25 -12.37 13.39 7.45
CA VAL A 25 -12.78 13.29 6.04
C VAL A 25 -13.46 14.59 5.65
N ALA A 26 -12.98 15.23 4.58
CA ALA A 26 -13.55 16.49 4.12
C ALA A 26 -15.02 16.33 3.68
N PRO A 27 -15.89 17.33 3.88
CA PRO A 27 -17.27 17.28 3.42
C PRO A 27 -17.35 16.95 1.92
N GLY A 28 -18.26 16.04 1.57
CA GLY A 28 -18.45 15.60 0.18
C GLY A 28 -17.47 14.51 -0.28
N VAL A 29 -16.43 14.18 0.49
CA VAL A 29 -15.57 13.04 0.18
C VAL A 29 -16.23 11.76 0.67
N ASP A 30 -16.71 10.94 -0.27
CA ASP A 30 -17.12 9.55 -0.03
C ASP A 30 -16.20 8.63 -0.81
N VAL A 31 -15.33 7.89 -0.14
CA VAL A 31 -14.39 6.95 -0.77
C VAL A 31 -14.43 5.65 0.02
N GLY A 32 -14.68 4.54 -0.66
CA GLY A 32 -14.74 3.23 -0.02
C GLY A 32 -15.12 2.12 -0.98
N PRO A 33 -14.94 0.85 -0.56
CA PRO A 33 -15.23 -0.31 -1.41
C PRO A 33 -16.69 -0.38 -1.85
N HIS A 34 -17.62 0.21 -1.09
CA HIS A 34 -19.05 0.28 -1.44
C HIS A 34 -19.33 1.12 -2.71
N ARG A 35 -18.38 1.95 -3.14
CA ARG A 35 -18.50 2.73 -4.39
C ARG A 35 -17.93 2.00 -5.60
N ALA A 36 -17.17 0.93 -5.41
CA ALA A 36 -16.61 0.16 -6.50
C ALA A 36 -17.74 -0.43 -7.36
N ARG A 37 -17.60 -0.33 -8.68
CA ARG A 37 -18.62 -0.81 -9.62
C ARG A 37 -18.00 -1.31 -10.93
N PRO A 38 -18.71 -2.17 -11.68
CA PRO A 38 -18.28 -2.56 -13.02
C PRO A 38 -18.03 -1.34 -13.92
N GLY A 39 -16.93 -1.36 -14.65
CA GLY A 39 -16.48 -0.27 -15.51
C GLY A 39 -15.49 0.71 -14.86
N ASP A 40 -15.25 0.59 -13.55
CA ASP A 40 -14.17 1.34 -12.90
C ASP A 40 -12.79 0.87 -13.37
N ALA A 41 -11.85 1.81 -13.46
CA ALA A 41 -10.45 1.51 -13.74
C ALA A 41 -9.66 1.38 -12.44
N VAL A 42 -8.78 0.37 -12.36
CA VAL A 42 -7.79 0.24 -11.28
C VAL A 42 -6.51 0.96 -11.70
N VAL A 43 -6.05 1.89 -10.87
CA VAL A 43 -4.84 2.68 -11.11
C VAL A 43 -3.88 2.50 -9.95
N LEU A 44 -2.60 2.29 -10.27
CA LEU A 44 -1.53 2.17 -9.28
C LEU A 44 -0.76 3.50 -9.18
N SER A 45 -0.47 3.92 -7.95
CA SER A 45 0.28 5.17 -7.68
C SER A 45 1.78 5.05 -7.96
N GLY A 46 2.30 3.84 -8.17
CA GLY A 46 3.72 3.59 -8.36
C GLY A 46 4.06 2.13 -8.63
N PRO A 47 5.36 1.79 -8.65
CA PRO A 47 5.83 0.45 -8.92
C PRO A 47 5.43 -0.56 -7.84
N ILE A 48 5.28 -1.83 -8.21
CA ILE A 48 4.87 -2.89 -7.29
C ILE A 48 6.10 -3.57 -6.68
N GLY A 49 6.07 -3.85 -5.37
CA GLY A 49 6.97 -4.80 -4.70
C GLY A 49 8.28 -4.23 -4.13
N LEU A 50 8.53 -2.93 -4.28
CA LEU A 50 9.78 -2.28 -3.85
C LEU A 50 10.08 -2.49 -2.36
N HIS A 51 9.18 -2.12 -1.44
CA HIS A 51 9.42 -2.30 0.01
C HIS A 51 9.65 -3.76 0.40
N GLY A 52 8.80 -4.67 -0.10
CA GLY A 52 8.87 -6.10 0.24
C GLY A 52 10.22 -6.70 -0.13
N ILE A 53 10.67 -6.47 -1.37
CA ILE A 53 11.97 -6.94 -1.82
C ILE A 53 13.11 -6.23 -1.10
N ALA A 54 13.07 -4.91 -0.92
CA ALA A 54 14.11 -4.18 -0.19
C ALA A 54 14.37 -4.76 1.22
N VAL A 55 13.30 -5.09 1.94
CA VAL A 55 13.39 -5.72 3.28
C VAL A 55 13.91 -7.16 3.18
N LEU A 56 13.42 -7.95 2.21
CA LEU A 56 13.85 -9.33 2.00
C LEU A 56 15.35 -9.40 1.65
N SER A 57 15.83 -8.55 0.74
CA SER A 57 17.22 -8.47 0.33
C SER A 57 18.15 -8.25 1.53
N ARG A 58 17.80 -7.27 2.38
CA ARG A 58 18.60 -6.94 3.57
C ARG A 58 18.55 -8.02 4.65
N ARG A 59 17.41 -8.70 4.82
CA ARG A 59 17.27 -9.79 5.81
C ARG A 59 18.02 -11.06 5.42
N ASN A 60 17.97 -11.42 4.15
CA ASN A 60 18.51 -12.69 3.65
C ASN A 60 19.91 -12.56 3.03
N GLY A 61 20.49 -11.35 3.01
CA GLY A 61 21.78 -11.10 2.37
C GLY A 61 21.76 -11.37 0.86
N LEU A 62 20.60 -11.18 0.21
CA LEU A 62 20.48 -11.36 -1.23
C LEU A 62 21.08 -10.14 -1.92
N GLU A 63 22.20 -10.34 -2.61
CA GLU A 63 22.81 -9.32 -3.45
C GLU A 63 22.18 -9.39 -4.84
N PHE A 64 21.17 -8.57 -5.05
CA PHE A 64 20.72 -8.23 -6.39
C PHE A 64 21.73 -7.23 -6.98
N GLY A 65 22.05 -7.34 -8.28
CA GLY A 65 23.06 -6.48 -8.95
C GLY A 65 22.79 -4.97 -8.89
N THR A 66 21.71 -4.55 -8.25
CA THR A 66 21.33 -3.17 -7.95
C THR A 66 20.68 -3.09 -6.57
N ASP A 67 21.01 -2.05 -5.78
CA ASP A 67 20.33 -1.78 -4.51
C ASP A 67 18.84 -1.44 -4.75
N ILE A 68 17.95 -2.27 -4.19
CA ILE A 68 16.50 -2.04 -4.23
C ILE A 68 16.12 -1.20 -3.00
N CYS A 69 15.63 0.01 -3.24
CA CYS A 69 15.19 0.92 -2.19
C CYS A 69 13.70 0.73 -1.88
N SER A 70 13.34 0.83 -0.60
CA SER A 70 11.94 0.86 -0.20
C SER A 70 11.24 2.13 -0.71
N ASP A 71 9.99 1.97 -1.11
CA ASP A 71 9.04 3.02 -1.49
C ASP A 71 8.27 3.61 -0.29
N SER A 72 8.75 3.43 0.94
CA SER A 72 8.07 3.94 2.14
C SER A 72 8.02 5.47 2.13
N ALA A 73 6.81 6.02 2.02
CA ALA A 73 6.58 7.47 1.99
C ALA A 73 5.19 7.81 2.56
N PRO A 74 5.01 9.00 3.14
CA PRO A 74 3.68 9.49 3.49
C PRO A 74 2.91 9.90 2.24
N LEU A 75 1.74 9.29 2.00
CA LEU A 75 0.94 9.51 0.77
C LEU A 75 -0.21 10.51 0.93
N HIS A 76 -0.37 11.15 2.09
CA HIS A 76 -1.51 12.03 2.36
C HIS A 76 -1.59 13.23 1.41
N THR A 77 -0.46 13.78 0.97
CA THR A 77 -0.42 14.88 -0.02
C THR A 77 -0.80 14.41 -1.42
N LEU A 78 -0.37 13.20 -1.81
CA LEU A 78 -0.76 12.58 -3.07
C LEU A 78 -2.28 12.34 -3.09
N VAL A 79 -2.83 11.76 -2.02
CA VAL A 79 -4.27 11.53 -1.87
C VAL A 79 -5.04 12.84 -1.93
N ALA A 80 -4.57 13.90 -1.25
CA ALA A 80 -5.20 15.22 -1.32
C ALA A 80 -5.22 15.78 -2.75
N ALA A 81 -4.11 15.66 -3.49
CA ALA A 81 -4.03 16.10 -4.88
C ALA A 81 -4.95 15.27 -5.80
N MET A 82 -5.02 13.96 -5.59
CA MET A 82 -5.92 13.07 -6.33
C MET A 82 -7.39 13.45 -6.10
N LEU A 83 -7.80 13.64 -4.84
CA LEU A 83 -9.17 14.03 -4.51
C LEU A 83 -9.53 15.41 -5.10
N ALA A 84 -8.60 16.36 -5.08
CA ALA A 84 -8.81 17.67 -5.69
C ALA A 84 -8.98 17.61 -7.21
N ALA A 85 -8.30 16.69 -7.89
CA ALA A 85 -8.35 16.54 -9.35
C ALA A 85 -9.49 15.63 -9.83
N GLY A 86 -9.71 14.51 -9.15
CA GLY A 86 -10.64 13.45 -9.55
C GLY A 86 -12.02 13.55 -8.92
N GLY A 87 -12.16 14.24 -7.78
CA GLY A 87 -13.42 14.42 -7.08
C GLY A 87 -14.21 13.12 -6.91
N ASP A 88 -15.48 13.15 -7.30
CA ASP A 88 -16.41 12.01 -7.22
C ASP A 88 -16.00 10.81 -8.10
N GLY A 89 -15.08 10.99 -9.05
CA GLY A 89 -14.55 9.92 -9.90
C GLY A 89 -13.63 8.96 -9.16
N ILE A 90 -13.17 9.30 -7.95
CA ILE A 90 -12.39 8.39 -7.09
C ILE A 90 -13.35 7.61 -6.21
N HIS A 91 -13.57 6.35 -6.53
CA HIS A 91 -14.49 5.50 -5.77
C HIS A 91 -13.82 4.84 -4.56
N THR A 92 -12.59 4.35 -4.74
CA THR A 92 -11.89 3.53 -3.74
C THR A 92 -10.40 3.88 -3.73
N LEU A 93 -9.81 3.88 -2.52
CA LEU A 93 -8.38 4.07 -2.27
C LEU A 93 -7.93 3.04 -1.24
N ARG A 94 -6.79 2.39 -1.49
CA ARG A 94 -6.20 1.39 -0.58
C ARG A 94 -4.70 1.31 -0.80
N ASP A 95 -3.95 1.26 0.30
CA ASP A 95 -2.51 1.06 0.31
C ASP A 95 -2.15 -0.45 0.40
N PRO A 96 -1.44 -1.02 -0.60
CA PRO A 96 -1.16 -2.46 -0.65
C PRO A 96 0.03 -2.85 0.22
N THR A 97 -0.15 -2.86 1.54
CA THR A 97 0.89 -3.19 2.52
C THR A 97 1.12 -4.70 2.66
N ARG A 98 0.71 -5.32 3.78
CA ARG A 98 0.88 -6.77 4.00
C ARG A 98 -0.06 -7.53 3.06
N GLY A 99 0.47 -8.55 2.38
CA GLY A 99 -0.27 -9.28 1.33
C GLY A 99 -0.23 -8.59 -0.04
N GLY A 100 0.22 -7.33 -0.09
CA GLY A 100 0.48 -6.60 -1.32
C GLY A 100 -0.76 -6.32 -2.15
N LEU A 101 -0.53 -6.14 -3.45
CA LEU A 101 -1.57 -5.79 -4.42
C LEU A 101 -2.65 -6.87 -4.50
N ALA A 102 -2.27 -8.14 -4.57
CA ALA A 102 -3.21 -9.26 -4.68
C ALA A 102 -4.22 -9.28 -3.52
N ALA A 103 -3.74 -9.23 -2.27
CA ALA A 103 -4.63 -9.19 -1.11
C ALA A 103 -5.56 -7.97 -1.14
N SER A 104 -5.02 -6.80 -1.50
CA SER A 104 -5.80 -5.56 -1.58
C SER A 104 -6.91 -5.62 -2.63
N LEU A 105 -6.64 -6.21 -3.79
CA LEU A 105 -7.64 -6.40 -4.84
C LEU A 105 -8.69 -7.42 -4.43
N CYS A 106 -8.30 -8.53 -3.81
CA CYS A 106 -9.25 -9.52 -3.29
C CYS A 106 -10.16 -8.93 -2.20
N GLU A 107 -9.60 -8.16 -1.26
CA GLU A 107 -10.38 -7.49 -0.21
C GLU A 107 -11.35 -6.46 -0.79
N LEU A 108 -10.90 -5.68 -1.78
CA LEU A 108 -11.74 -4.71 -2.49
C LEU A 108 -12.88 -5.41 -3.23
N ALA A 109 -12.58 -6.46 -4.00
CA ALA A 109 -13.56 -7.25 -4.73
C ALA A 109 -14.62 -7.82 -3.78
N ALA A 110 -14.19 -8.44 -2.69
CA ALA A 110 -15.08 -9.03 -1.68
C ALA A 110 -15.94 -7.96 -0.99
N SER A 111 -15.35 -6.83 -0.58
CA SER A 111 -16.06 -5.77 0.15
C SER A 111 -16.99 -4.95 -0.74
N GLY A 112 -16.64 -4.78 -2.02
CA GLY A 112 -17.43 -4.05 -3.00
C GLY A 112 -18.45 -4.89 -3.75
N GLY A 113 -18.39 -6.22 -3.63
CA GLY A 113 -19.26 -7.12 -4.38
C GLY A 113 -19.03 -7.06 -5.89
N VAL A 114 -17.77 -6.83 -6.30
CA VAL A 114 -17.36 -6.69 -7.71
C VAL A 114 -16.25 -7.69 -8.05
N GLY A 115 -16.08 -7.98 -9.34
CA GLY A 115 -14.89 -8.65 -9.85
C GLY A 115 -13.81 -7.63 -10.20
N VAL A 116 -12.54 -8.02 -10.06
CA VAL A 116 -11.40 -7.27 -10.59
C VAL A 116 -10.67 -8.17 -11.58
N GLU A 117 -10.47 -7.66 -12.78
CA GLU A 117 -9.63 -8.28 -13.81
C GLU A 117 -8.38 -7.41 -13.99
N ASP A 118 -7.21 -8.03 -13.89
CA ASP A 118 -5.93 -7.40 -14.12
C ASP A 118 -5.17 -8.06 -15.27
N VAL A 119 -4.39 -7.26 -15.99
CA VAL A 119 -3.55 -7.72 -17.10
C VAL A 119 -2.10 -7.68 -16.64
N GLU A 120 -1.53 -8.85 -16.33
CA GLU A 120 -0.19 -8.98 -15.71
C GLU A 120 0.89 -8.16 -16.44
N SER A 121 0.87 -8.13 -17.77
CA SER A 121 1.85 -7.41 -18.60
C SER A 121 1.82 -5.88 -18.42
N THR A 122 0.75 -5.33 -17.83
CA THR A 122 0.59 -3.90 -17.57
C THR A 122 1.07 -3.47 -16.19
N GLY A 123 1.40 -4.43 -15.31
CA GLY A 123 1.87 -4.15 -13.96
C GLY A 123 3.25 -3.47 -13.95
N PRO A 124 3.42 -2.31 -13.28
CA PRO A 124 4.69 -1.60 -13.21
C PRO A 124 5.63 -2.26 -12.20
N VAL A 125 6.07 -3.49 -12.45
CA VAL A 125 7.07 -4.17 -11.62
C VAL A 125 8.48 -3.78 -12.11
N PRO A 126 9.34 -3.17 -11.30
CA PRO A 126 10.71 -2.87 -11.70
C PRO A 126 11.50 -4.13 -12.01
N GLU A 127 12.44 -4.07 -12.96
CA GLU A 127 13.27 -5.23 -13.31
C GLU A 127 14.00 -5.87 -12.12
N PRO A 128 14.62 -5.10 -11.19
CA PRO A 128 15.25 -5.68 -10.01
C PRO A 128 14.26 -6.43 -9.10
N VAL A 129 12.99 -6.05 -9.10
CA VAL A 129 11.93 -6.72 -8.33
C VAL A 129 11.47 -8.00 -9.04
N ARG A 130 11.44 -8.02 -10.37
CA ARG A 130 11.10 -9.24 -11.14
C ARG A 130 12.18 -10.32 -11.05
N ALA A 131 13.43 -9.91 -10.94
CA ALA A 131 14.59 -10.80 -10.86
C ALA A 131 14.83 -11.39 -9.45
N ALA A 132 14.01 -11.02 -8.46
CA ALA A 132 14.16 -11.37 -7.05
C ALA A 132 13.46 -12.67 -6.63
#